data_AF-A0A2G9GV78-F1
#
_entry.id   AF-A0A2G9GV78-F1
#
_cell.length_a   1.000
_cell.length_b   1.000
_cell.length_c   1.000
_cell.angle_alpha   90.00
_cell.angle_beta   90.00
_cell.angle_gamma   90.00
#
_symmetry.space_group_name_H-M   'P 1'
#
loop_
_entity.id
_entity.type
_entity.pdbx_description
1 polymer ?
#
loop_
_entity_poly.entity_id
_entity_poly.type
_entity_poly.pdbx_seq_one_letter_code
_entity_poly.pdbx_strand_id
1 'polypeptide(L)'
;MLTNAEAIFINFSLPLQSLCTSTKIVPFTTKMATFLPFPFTLSSKPSTFLPNFPNPISKTLLFTSNSKPKMPISEKRMSTQIQASTSNFDPGFLQQATRLVQSSPPTWQSAVFSNALIFLLGSPILVSGLSLSGIAAAFLLGTLTWRAFSYSGFLLVATYFVIGTAATKVKMAQKEAQGVAEKRKGRRGPGSVIGSSAAGCVCALLSIYGFGGEALARLWKLGFVASFCTKLSDTVSSEIGKAYGKTTYLVTTFKIVPRGTEGAVSVEGTFAGLLASILLASIGYLMRQIYVREAMICVIASQIANLGESIIGAALQEKEGLQWLNNDVVNVINISMGSVLAVLMQLLILQSW
;
A
#
# COMPACT_ATOMS: atom_id res chain seq x y z
N MET A 1 28.62 8.66 50.98
CA MET A 1 29.94 8.31 50.41
C MET A 1 29.76 8.04 48.94
N LEU A 2 30.72 8.52 48.13
CA LEU A 2 31.00 8.09 46.74
C LEU A 2 31.22 6.55 46.72
N THR A 3 31.13 5.76 45.65
CA THR A 3 31.22 5.89 44.17
C THR A 3 30.71 4.52 43.60
N ASN A 4 30.46 4.21 42.32
CA ASN A 4 30.90 4.69 41.00
C ASN A 4 29.75 4.56 39.98
N ALA A 5 29.80 5.38 38.93
CA ALA A 5 29.07 5.14 37.68
C ALA A 5 30.09 4.85 36.57
N GLU A 6 29.83 3.84 35.73
CA GLU A 6 30.57 3.64 34.48
C GLU A 6 29.66 3.94 33.30
N ALA A 7 29.99 5.02 32.58
CA ALA A 7 29.31 5.44 31.36
C ALA A 7 30.05 4.90 30.14
N ILE A 8 29.39 4.06 29.33
CA ILE A 8 29.94 3.58 28.07
C ILE A 8 29.76 4.66 27.00
N PHE A 9 30.80 5.47 26.80
CA PHE A 9 30.94 6.37 25.65
C PHE A 9 31.28 5.56 24.39
N ILE A 10 30.47 5.67 23.34
CA ILE A 10 30.84 5.22 21.99
C ILE A 10 31.11 6.46 21.12
N ASN A 11 32.39 6.71 20.85
CA ASN A 11 32.84 7.76 19.93
C ASN A 11 32.56 7.37 18.47
N PHE A 12 31.94 8.28 17.71
CA PHE A 12 31.89 8.21 16.25
C PHE A 12 32.84 9.25 15.66
N SER A 13 34.07 8.83 15.36
CA SER A 13 35.06 9.66 14.66
C SER A 13 35.18 9.26 13.19
N LEU A 14 34.74 10.15 12.30
CA LEU A 14 35.10 10.13 10.88
C LEU A 14 36.58 10.51 10.70
N PRO A 15 37.25 9.97 9.66
CA PRO A 15 38.34 10.69 9.01
C PRO A 15 37.90 11.11 7.59
N LEU A 16 38.06 12.41 7.30
CA LEU A 16 37.76 13.01 6.00
C LEU A 16 38.95 13.88 5.58
N GLN A 17 39.81 13.33 4.73
CA GLN A 17 40.91 13.97 3.95
C GLN A 17 41.66 12.83 3.26
N SER A 18 42.32 12.94 2.11
CA SER A 18 42.47 13.95 1.06
C SER A 18 43.75 13.53 0.33
N LEU A 19 43.70 13.18 -0.96
CA LEU A 19 44.90 13.22 -1.79
C LEU A 19 44.55 13.65 -3.21
N CYS A 20 44.85 14.92 -3.51
CA CYS A 20 44.87 15.45 -4.87
C CYS A 20 46.19 15.11 -5.56
N THR A 21 46.13 14.70 -6.83
CA THR A 21 47.03 15.10 -7.93
C THR A 21 46.46 14.46 -9.21
N SER A 22 46.00 15.23 -10.19
CA SER A 22 46.79 15.78 -11.32
C SER A 22 47.51 14.66 -12.09
N THR A 23 47.39 14.46 -13.41
CA THR A 23 46.95 15.35 -14.51
C THR A 23 46.75 14.51 -15.78
N LYS A 24 45.81 14.86 -16.69
CA LYS A 24 46.11 15.16 -18.12
C LYS A 24 44.86 15.42 -18.96
N ILE A 25 45.01 16.38 -19.86
CA ILE A 25 44.03 16.87 -20.83
C ILE A 25 44.24 16.14 -22.16
N VAL A 26 43.16 15.75 -22.84
CA VAL A 26 43.13 15.56 -24.30
C VAL A 26 41.80 16.14 -24.82
N PRO A 27 41.81 17.09 -25.77
CA PRO A 27 40.59 17.60 -26.37
C PRO A 27 40.12 16.68 -27.51
N PHE A 28 38.82 16.61 -27.75
CA PHE A 28 38.30 16.12 -29.04
C PHE A 28 37.32 17.13 -29.63
N THR A 29 37.61 17.52 -30.86
CA THR A 29 36.96 18.63 -31.56
C THR A 29 35.77 18.18 -32.40
N THR A 30 34.69 18.95 -32.28
CA THR A 30 33.81 19.43 -33.35
C THR A 30 33.56 18.53 -34.57
N LYS A 31 32.30 18.15 -34.77
CA LYS A 31 31.67 18.25 -36.10
C LYS A 31 30.18 18.56 -36.02
N MET A 32 29.78 19.65 -36.66
CA MET A 32 28.38 20.00 -36.90
C MET A 32 27.74 19.04 -37.91
N ALA A 33 26.44 18.81 -37.79
CA ALA A 33 25.58 18.41 -38.90
C ALA A 33 24.18 19.03 -38.72
N THR A 34 24.04 20.27 -39.17
CA THR A 34 22.77 21.00 -39.24
C THR A 34 21.97 20.50 -40.44
N PHE A 35 20.71 20.10 -40.27
CA PHE A 35 19.73 20.12 -41.37
C PHE A 35 18.34 20.53 -40.85
N LEU A 36 17.75 21.50 -41.57
CA LEU A 36 16.47 22.15 -41.30
C LEU A 36 15.31 21.43 -42.05
N PRO A 37 14.04 21.73 -41.71
CA PRO A 37 12.90 20.88 -42.07
C PRO A 37 12.25 21.25 -43.41
N PHE A 38 11.40 20.35 -43.93
CA PHE A 38 10.38 20.66 -44.93
C PHE A 38 9.01 20.09 -44.51
N PRO A 39 7.89 20.81 -44.78
CA PRO A 39 6.55 20.40 -44.36
C PRO A 39 5.83 19.60 -45.45
N PHE A 40 4.83 18.81 -45.05
CA PHE A 40 3.77 18.35 -45.94
C PHE A 40 2.40 18.78 -45.41
N THR A 41 1.69 19.57 -46.22
CA THR A 41 0.27 19.82 -46.08
C THR A 41 -0.46 19.03 -47.16
N LEU A 42 -1.57 18.37 -46.82
CA LEU A 42 -2.61 18.10 -47.80
C LEU A 42 -4.00 18.10 -47.16
N SER A 43 -4.94 18.67 -47.90
CA SER A 43 -6.34 18.89 -47.53
C SER A 43 -7.22 17.82 -48.16
N SER A 44 -8.31 17.41 -47.48
CA SER A 44 -9.66 17.32 -48.10
C SER A 44 -10.73 16.95 -47.07
N LYS A 45 -11.99 17.12 -47.48
CA LYS A 45 -13.22 17.21 -46.65
C LYS A 45 -14.02 15.89 -46.61
N PRO A 46 -15.08 15.79 -45.77
CA PRO A 46 -15.66 14.50 -45.37
C PRO A 46 -16.75 13.98 -46.32
N SER A 47 -17.14 12.71 -46.14
CA SER A 47 -18.33 12.09 -46.73
C SER A 47 -19.24 11.47 -45.66
N THR A 48 -20.49 11.92 -45.62
CA THR A 48 -21.62 11.30 -44.93
C THR A 48 -22.28 10.27 -45.86
N PHE A 49 -22.65 9.07 -45.37
CA PHE A 49 -23.82 8.33 -45.91
C PHE A 49 -24.33 7.24 -44.92
N LEU A 50 -25.59 7.37 -44.53
CA LEU A 50 -26.50 6.31 -44.06
C LEU A 50 -27.15 5.65 -45.32
N PRO A 51 -27.74 4.42 -45.32
CA PRO A 51 -28.86 4.07 -44.43
C PRO A 51 -29.19 2.58 -44.10
N ASN A 52 -30.22 2.43 -43.26
CA ASN A 52 -31.27 1.38 -43.18
C ASN A 52 -31.07 -0.03 -42.59
N PHE A 53 -32.04 -0.33 -41.72
CA PHE A 53 -32.51 -1.60 -41.12
C PHE A 53 -33.27 -2.50 -42.13
N PRO A 54 -33.46 -3.83 -41.90
CA PRO A 54 -34.50 -4.34 -40.98
C PRO A 54 -34.20 -5.64 -40.17
N ASN A 55 -35.01 -5.85 -39.11
CA ASN A 55 -35.15 -7.10 -38.35
C ASN A 55 -35.80 -8.23 -39.18
N PRO A 56 -35.75 -9.48 -38.67
CA PRO A 56 -36.92 -10.35 -38.74
C PRO A 56 -37.42 -10.87 -37.37
N ILE A 57 -38.67 -11.33 -37.39
CA ILE A 57 -39.58 -11.59 -36.26
C ILE A 57 -39.52 -13.04 -35.76
N SER A 58 -39.96 -13.21 -34.51
CA SER A 58 -40.30 -14.45 -33.78
C SER A 58 -40.92 -15.59 -34.59
N LYS A 59 -40.67 -16.83 -34.14
CA LYS A 59 -41.57 -17.98 -34.38
C LYS A 59 -42.01 -18.63 -33.07
N THR A 60 -43.31 -18.53 -32.78
CA THR A 60 -44.00 -19.30 -31.74
C THR A 60 -44.47 -20.63 -32.33
N LEU A 61 -44.35 -21.73 -31.60
CA LEU A 61 -44.99 -23.01 -31.94
C LEU A 61 -45.91 -23.46 -30.79
N LEU A 62 -47.21 -23.48 -31.08
CA LEU A 62 -48.28 -24.11 -30.30
C LEU A 62 -48.71 -25.37 -31.06
N PHE A 63 -48.83 -26.54 -30.40
CA PHE A 63 -49.65 -27.73 -30.77
C PHE A 63 -49.33 -28.82 -29.72
N THR A 64 -50.21 -29.67 -29.17
CA THR A 64 -51.68 -29.68 -28.94
C THR A 64 -51.98 -30.74 -27.86
N SER A 65 -53.13 -30.66 -27.20
CA SER A 65 -53.68 -31.74 -26.36
C SER A 65 -54.24 -32.89 -27.21
N ASN A 66 -54.02 -34.15 -26.82
CA ASN A 66 -55.06 -35.20 -26.97
C ASN A 66 -54.86 -36.42 -26.04
N SER A 67 -55.87 -37.29 -25.96
CA SER A 67 -56.20 -38.10 -24.77
C SER A 67 -55.82 -39.60 -24.76
N LYS A 68 -55.42 -40.08 -23.56
CA LYS A 68 -55.72 -41.38 -22.85
C LYS A 68 -56.30 -42.59 -23.63
N PRO A 69 -55.87 -43.83 -23.29
CA PRO A 69 -56.51 -44.58 -22.18
C PRO A 69 -55.59 -45.36 -21.20
N LYS A 70 -56.22 -45.96 -20.17
CA LYS A 70 -55.68 -46.85 -19.10
C LYS A 70 -55.32 -48.26 -19.66
N MET A 71 -54.68 -49.25 -19.00
CA MET A 71 -54.16 -49.58 -17.63
C MET A 71 -53.25 -50.85 -17.77
N PRO A 72 -52.74 -51.58 -16.74
CA PRO A 72 -52.52 -51.30 -15.29
C PRO A 72 -51.11 -51.69 -14.73
N ILE A 73 -50.83 -51.23 -13.49
CA ILE A 73 -50.02 -51.87 -12.40
C ILE A 73 -48.62 -52.46 -12.71
N SER A 74 -47.57 -51.86 -12.11
CA SER A 74 -46.74 -52.52 -11.08
C SER A 74 -45.88 -51.50 -10.33
N GLU A 75 -46.09 -51.33 -9.03
CA GLU A 75 -45.26 -50.44 -8.21
C GLU A 75 -43.92 -51.09 -7.89
N LYS A 76 -42.82 -50.49 -8.37
CA LYS A 76 -41.49 -50.72 -7.79
C LYS A 76 -40.97 -49.43 -7.18
N ARG A 77 -41.43 -49.15 -5.96
CA ARG A 77 -41.06 -47.99 -5.15
C ARG A 77 -39.59 -48.10 -4.73
N MET A 78 -38.68 -47.80 -5.65
CA MET A 78 -37.25 -47.66 -5.35
C MET A 78 -37.06 -46.37 -4.55
N SER A 79 -37.05 -46.50 -3.22
CA SER A 79 -36.74 -45.41 -2.31
C SER A 79 -35.25 -45.08 -2.40
N THR A 80 -34.88 -44.31 -3.42
CA THR A 80 -33.58 -43.63 -3.45
C THR A 80 -33.54 -42.67 -2.28
N GLN A 81 -32.96 -43.11 -1.16
CA GLN A 81 -32.59 -42.20 -0.10
C GLN A 81 -31.52 -41.28 -0.67
N ILE A 82 -31.93 -40.05 -1.02
CA ILE A 82 -30.99 -38.94 -1.13
C ILE A 82 -30.50 -38.69 0.28
N GLN A 83 -29.43 -39.39 0.63
CA GLN A 83 -28.68 -39.15 1.84
C GLN A 83 -28.08 -37.76 1.67
N ALA A 84 -28.72 -36.75 2.25
CA ALA A 84 -28.19 -35.41 2.26
C ALA A 84 -26.84 -35.48 2.97
N SER A 85 -25.75 -35.25 2.23
CA SER A 85 -24.40 -35.21 2.76
C SER A 85 -24.25 -34.01 3.70
N THR A 86 -24.74 -34.15 4.93
CA THR A 86 -24.36 -33.29 6.03
C THR A 86 -22.84 -33.34 6.11
N SER A 87 -22.19 -32.22 5.81
CA SER A 87 -20.74 -32.09 5.91
C SER A 87 -20.36 -32.28 7.37
N ASN A 88 -19.96 -33.51 7.72
CA ASN A 88 -19.39 -33.85 9.00
C ASN A 88 -18.02 -33.13 9.11
N PHE A 89 -18.06 -31.86 9.50
CA PHE A 89 -16.88 -31.10 9.85
C PHE A 89 -16.26 -31.76 11.07
N ASP A 90 -15.08 -32.37 10.87
CA ASP A 90 -14.33 -33.04 11.92
C ASP A 90 -14.08 -32.06 13.09
N PRO A 91 -14.59 -32.33 14.31
CA PRO A 91 -14.34 -31.49 15.47
C PRO A 91 -12.85 -31.34 15.79
N GLY A 92 -12.03 -32.34 15.46
CA GLY A 92 -10.58 -32.30 15.60
C GLY A 92 -9.93 -31.25 14.70
N PHE A 93 -10.39 -31.11 13.45
CA PHE A 93 -9.94 -30.08 12.53
C PHE A 93 -10.27 -28.67 13.05
N LEU A 94 -11.50 -28.45 13.53
CA LEU A 94 -11.89 -27.17 14.11
C LEU A 94 -11.04 -26.84 15.35
N GLN A 95 -10.81 -27.81 16.24
CA GLN A 95 -9.98 -27.61 17.42
C GLN A 95 -8.52 -27.30 17.05
N GLN A 96 -7.96 -27.96 16.03
CA GLN A 96 -6.61 -27.68 15.54
C GLN A 96 -6.50 -26.30 14.87
N ALA A 97 -7.49 -25.91 14.07
CA ALA A 97 -7.59 -24.58 13.48
C ALA A 97 -7.66 -23.48 14.55
N THR A 98 -8.48 -23.67 15.60
CA THR A 98 -8.57 -22.75 16.74
C THR A 98 -7.22 -22.61 17.47
N ARG A 99 -6.53 -23.72 17.74
CA ARG A 99 -5.19 -23.72 18.36
C ARG A 99 -4.16 -22.97 17.52
N LEU A 100 -4.19 -23.11 16.18
CA LEU A 100 -3.30 -22.37 15.29
C LEU A 100 -3.58 -20.86 15.36
N VAL A 101 -4.83 -20.44 15.18
CA VAL A 101 -5.22 -19.02 15.19
C VAL A 101 -4.91 -18.33 16.53
N GLN A 102 -5.03 -19.05 17.65
CA GLN A 102 -4.79 -18.53 19.00
C GLN A 102 -3.34 -18.63 19.49
N SER A 103 -2.43 -19.23 18.70
CA SER A 103 -1.05 -19.46 19.15
C SER A 103 -0.31 -18.17 19.53
N SER A 104 0.30 -18.18 20.71
CA SER A 104 0.99 -17.03 21.32
C SER A 104 2.30 -17.50 21.95
N PRO A 105 3.48 -17.06 21.45
CA PRO A 105 3.67 -16.23 20.26
C PRO A 105 3.26 -16.96 18.96
N PRO A 106 2.85 -16.23 17.90
CA PRO A 106 2.50 -16.86 16.62
C PRO A 106 3.66 -17.63 16.00
N THR A 107 3.39 -18.87 15.58
CA THR A 107 4.32 -19.68 14.77
C THR A 107 4.21 -19.33 13.28
N TRP A 108 5.21 -19.68 12.47
CA TRP A 108 5.11 -19.53 11.01
C TRP A 108 3.91 -20.26 10.41
N GLN A 109 3.59 -21.46 10.92
CA GLN A 109 2.42 -22.24 10.52
C GLN A 109 1.11 -21.49 10.84
N SER A 110 0.99 -20.93 12.06
CA SER A 110 -0.17 -20.13 12.44
C SER A 110 -0.34 -18.87 11.58
N ALA A 111 0.77 -18.23 11.23
CA ALA A 111 0.79 -17.01 10.44
C ALA A 111 0.32 -17.27 9.01
N VAL A 112 0.86 -18.30 8.35
CA VAL A 112 0.43 -18.72 7.01
C VAL A 112 -1.04 -19.14 7.02
N PHE A 113 -1.46 -19.95 8.00
CA PHE A 113 -2.85 -20.43 8.10
C PHE A 113 -3.86 -19.28 8.31
N SER A 114 -3.61 -18.42 9.31
CA SER A 114 -4.52 -17.32 9.64
C SER A 114 -4.58 -16.29 8.50
N ASN A 115 -3.43 -15.98 7.90
CA ASN A 115 -3.35 -15.08 6.76
C ASN A 115 -4.06 -15.66 5.52
N ALA A 116 -3.94 -16.97 5.24
CA ALA A 116 -4.67 -17.63 4.15
C ALA A 116 -6.19 -17.60 4.35
N LEU A 117 -6.67 -17.85 5.58
CA LEU A 117 -8.10 -17.73 5.90
C LEU A 117 -8.60 -16.30 5.66
N ILE A 118 -7.85 -15.29 6.10
CA ILE A 118 -8.22 -13.88 5.92
C ILE A 118 -8.15 -13.46 4.46
N PHE A 119 -7.15 -13.92 3.69
CA PHE A 119 -7.05 -13.62 2.26
C PHE A 119 -8.16 -14.28 1.43
N LEU A 120 -8.61 -15.47 1.82
CA LEU A 120 -9.77 -16.14 1.21
C LEU A 120 -11.05 -15.31 1.43
N LEU A 121 -11.34 -14.97 2.68
CA LEU A 121 -12.53 -14.19 3.07
C LEU A 121 -12.50 -12.75 2.53
N GLY A 122 -11.33 -12.11 2.57
CA GLY A 122 -11.09 -10.74 2.08
C GLY A 122 -10.89 -10.62 0.58
N SER A 123 -10.92 -11.73 -0.17
CA SER A 123 -10.62 -11.76 -1.61
C SER A 123 -11.39 -10.73 -2.46
N PRO A 124 -12.68 -10.42 -2.24
CA PRO A 124 -13.39 -9.39 -3.03
C PRO A 124 -12.82 -7.99 -2.84
N ILE A 125 -12.35 -7.66 -1.63
CA ILE A 125 -11.74 -6.36 -1.31
C ILE A 125 -10.32 -6.31 -1.89
N LEU A 126 -9.55 -7.39 -1.73
CA LEU A 126 -8.17 -7.51 -2.22
C LEU A 126 -8.06 -7.32 -3.74
N VAL A 127 -8.88 -8.02 -4.53
CA VAL A 127 -8.85 -7.87 -6.02
C VAL A 127 -9.23 -6.46 -6.47
N SER A 128 -9.99 -5.74 -5.65
CA SER A 128 -10.42 -4.37 -5.92
C SER A 128 -9.30 -3.33 -5.72
N GLY A 129 -8.24 -3.66 -4.97
CA GLY A 129 -7.14 -2.75 -4.61
C GLY A 129 -5.73 -3.23 -5.03
N LEU A 130 -5.58 -4.48 -5.45
CA LEU A 130 -4.28 -5.10 -5.81
C LEU A 130 -4.34 -5.77 -7.19
N SER A 131 -3.21 -5.82 -7.90
CA SER A 131 -3.00 -6.79 -9.00
C SER A 131 -2.83 -8.21 -8.45
N LEU A 132 -2.96 -9.25 -9.28
CA LEU A 132 -2.75 -10.64 -8.85
C LEU A 132 -1.36 -10.85 -8.21
N SER A 133 -0.32 -10.30 -8.83
CA SER A 133 1.04 -10.24 -8.27
C SER A 133 1.16 -9.36 -7.02
N GLY A 134 0.33 -8.33 -6.88
CA GLY A 134 0.22 -7.51 -5.67
C GLY A 134 -0.40 -8.30 -4.50
N ILE A 135 -1.37 -9.18 -4.77
CA ILE A 135 -1.95 -10.09 -3.76
C ILE A 135 -0.88 -11.06 -3.24
N ALA A 136 -0.02 -11.61 -4.10
CA ALA A 136 1.09 -12.45 -3.66
C ALA A 136 2.09 -11.69 -2.76
N ALA A 137 2.47 -10.46 -3.13
CA ALA A 137 3.33 -9.62 -2.28
C ALA A 137 2.65 -9.27 -0.94
N ALA A 138 1.36 -8.93 -0.97
CA ALA A 138 0.57 -8.64 0.22
C ALA A 138 0.39 -9.88 1.12
N PHE A 139 0.34 -11.08 0.56
CA PHE A 139 0.28 -12.33 1.32
C PHE A 139 1.58 -12.58 2.10
N LEU A 140 2.74 -12.32 1.49
CA LEU A 140 4.02 -12.41 2.19
C LEU A 140 4.11 -11.36 3.32
N LEU A 141 3.70 -10.11 3.05
CA LEU A 141 3.60 -9.05 4.07
C LEU A 141 2.65 -9.43 5.21
N GLY A 142 1.47 -9.97 4.90
CA GLY A 142 0.47 -10.39 5.89
C GLY A 142 0.98 -11.51 6.79
N THR A 143 1.66 -12.50 6.20
CA THR A 143 2.31 -13.61 6.92
C THR A 143 3.39 -13.09 7.86
N LEU A 144 4.27 -12.21 7.36
CA LEU A 144 5.35 -11.61 8.16
C LEU A 144 4.80 -10.75 9.30
N THR A 145 3.76 -9.95 9.01
CA THR A 145 3.07 -9.10 10.01
C THR A 145 2.42 -9.94 11.09
N TRP A 146 1.70 -11.00 10.74
CA TRP A 146 1.08 -11.90 11.72
C TRP A 146 2.14 -12.61 12.57
N ARG A 147 3.25 -13.04 11.96
CA ARG A 147 4.36 -13.69 12.67
C ARG A 147 5.06 -12.75 13.68
N ALA A 148 5.18 -11.46 13.38
CA ALA A 148 5.81 -10.48 14.26
C ALA A 148 4.85 -9.89 15.31
N PHE A 149 3.64 -9.53 14.89
CA PHE A 149 2.73 -8.65 15.63
C PHE A 149 1.30 -9.21 15.78
N SER A 150 1.09 -10.50 15.49
CA SER A 150 -0.19 -11.21 15.65
C SER A 150 -1.35 -10.58 14.86
N TYR A 151 -2.59 -10.95 15.20
CA TYR A 151 -3.81 -10.36 14.62
C TYR A 151 -3.88 -8.83 14.76
N SER A 152 -3.30 -8.27 15.82
CA SER A 152 -3.35 -6.85 16.16
C SER A 152 -2.51 -5.97 15.22
N GLY A 153 -1.29 -6.40 14.88
CA GLY A 153 -0.52 -5.77 13.80
C GLY A 153 -1.15 -6.01 12.42
N PHE A 154 -1.73 -7.18 12.18
CA PHE A 154 -2.41 -7.49 10.93
C PHE A 154 -3.62 -6.57 10.68
N LEU A 155 -4.45 -6.33 11.70
CA LEU A 155 -5.62 -5.44 11.60
C LEU A 155 -5.24 -4.01 11.22
N LEU A 156 -4.07 -3.54 11.69
CA LEU A 156 -3.53 -2.23 11.33
C LEU A 156 -3.18 -2.16 9.83
N VAL A 157 -2.47 -3.17 9.30
CA VAL A 157 -2.15 -3.26 7.86
C VAL A 157 -3.41 -3.42 7.01
N ALA A 158 -4.37 -4.22 7.45
CA ALA A 158 -5.67 -4.36 6.79
C ALA A 158 -6.44 -3.04 6.75
N THR A 159 -6.41 -2.26 7.84
CA THR A 159 -7.06 -0.94 7.89
C THR A 159 -6.38 0.07 6.98
N TYR A 160 -5.03 0.12 6.98
CA TYR A 160 -4.26 0.87 5.98
C TYR A 160 -4.69 0.50 4.54
N PHE A 161 -4.78 -0.79 4.23
CA PHE A 161 -5.14 -1.25 2.90
C PHE A 161 -6.56 -0.83 2.49
N VAL A 162 -7.54 -1.00 3.39
CA VAL A 162 -8.94 -0.63 3.13
C VAL A 162 -9.09 0.88 2.93
N ILE A 163 -8.59 1.70 3.85
CA ILE A 163 -8.70 3.16 3.78
C ILE A 163 -7.88 3.70 2.59
N GLY A 164 -6.66 3.21 2.39
CA GLY A 164 -5.80 3.60 1.28
C GLY A 164 -6.34 3.18 -0.09
N THR A 165 -7.15 2.12 -0.18
CA THR A 165 -7.85 1.71 -1.41
C THR A 165 -9.17 2.45 -1.61
N ALA A 166 -9.85 2.85 -0.53
CA ALA A 166 -11.00 3.75 -0.62
C ALA A 166 -10.57 5.14 -1.13
N ALA A 167 -9.49 5.70 -0.57
CA ALA A 167 -8.92 6.99 -0.96
C ALA A 167 -8.56 7.04 -2.46
N THR A 168 -7.89 6.02 -3.01
CA THR A 168 -7.56 5.98 -4.45
C THR A 168 -8.79 5.94 -5.35
N LYS A 169 -9.96 5.49 -4.86
CA LYS A 169 -11.22 5.46 -5.61
C LYS A 169 -12.05 6.74 -5.52
N VAL A 170 -11.74 7.64 -4.57
CA VAL A 170 -12.42 8.93 -4.45
C VAL A 170 -12.28 9.73 -5.75
N LYS A 171 -13.43 10.10 -6.34
CA LYS A 171 -13.55 10.81 -7.62
C LYS A 171 -12.70 10.23 -8.77
N MET A 172 -12.62 8.90 -8.90
CA MET A 172 -11.78 8.26 -9.93
C MET A 172 -12.01 8.83 -11.33
N ALA A 173 -13.26 9.00 -11.79
CA ALA A 173 -13.56 9.54 -13.12
C ALA A 173 -13.00 10.96 -13.36
N GLN A 174 -12.99 11.83 -12.33
CA GLN A 174 -12.38 13.17 -12.43
C GLN A 174 -10.86 13.05 -12.59
N LYS A 175 -10.22 12.18 -11.81
CA LYS A 175 -8.78 11.96 -11.86
C LYS A 175 -8.34 11.30 -13.17
N GLU A 176 -9.14 10.38 -13.72
CA GLU A 176 -8.91 9.75 -15.02
C GLU A 176 -9.00 10.80 -16.14
N ALA A 177 -10.04 11.65 -16.15
CA ALA A 177 -10.18 12.76 -17.10
C ALA A 177 -9.06 13.82 -17.00
N GLN A 178 -8.44 13.96 -15.83
CA GLN A 178 -7.32 14.87 -15.57
C GLN A 178 -5.94 14.22 -15.78
N GLY A 179 -5.86 12.93 -16.10
CA GLY A 179 -4.59 12.19 -16.26
C GLY A 179 -3.82 11.91 -14.95
N VAL A 180 -4.38 12.28 -13.79
CA VAL A 180 -3.76 12.16 -12.45
C VAL A 180 -4.27 10.98 -11.63
N ALA A 181 -5.04 10.09 -12.25
CA ALA A 181 -5.56 8.89 -11.60
C ALA A 181 -4.46 7.90 -11.22
N GLU A 182 -4.63 7.28 -10.06
CA GLU A 182 -3.75 6.22 -9.58
C GLU A 182 -3.72 5.06 -10.59
N LYS A 183 -2.50 4.60 -10.89
CA LYS A 183 -2.22 3.61 -11.94
C LYS A 183 -3.12 2.37 -11.80
N ARG A 184 -3.53 1.80 -12.95
CA ARG A 184 -4.37 0.58 -13.02
C ARG A 184 -5.72 0.73 -12.29
N LYS A 185 -6.32 1.92 -12.33
CA LYS A 185 -7.58 2.27 -11.62
C LYS A 185 -7.48 2.05 -10.10
N GLY A 186 -6.36 2.47 -9.50
CA GLY A 186 -6.11 2.32 -8.08
C GLY A 186 -5.63 0.93 -7.62
N ARG A 187 -5.32 0.00 -8.54
CA ARG A 187 -4.84 -1.35 -8.21
C ARG A 187 -3.31 -1.38 -8.08
N ARG A 188 -2.81 -1.45 -6.84
CA ARG A 188 -1.38 -1.48 -6.52
C ARG A 188 -0.71 -2.77 -7.00
N GLY A 189 0.49 -2.64 -7.57
CA GLY A 189 1.33 -3.75 -7.99
C GLY A 189 2.24 -4.26 -6.87
N PRO A 190 3.04 -5.32 -7.10
CA PRO A 190 4.01 -5.81 -6.12
C PRO A 190 5.05 -4.75 -5.74
N GLY A 191 5.54 -3.95 -6.70
CA GLY A 191 6.44 -2.81 -6.44
C GLY A 191 5.84 -1.82 -5.44
N SER A 192 4.59 -1.41 -5.64
CA SER A 192 3.90 -0.49 -4.74
C SER A 192 3.52 -1.11 -3.39
N VAL A 193 3.29 -2.42 -3.30
CA VAL A 193 3.12 -3.11 -2.01
C VAL A 193 4.43 -3.10 -1.23
N ILE A 194 5.53 -3.52 -1.85
CA ILE A 194 6.88 -3.51 -1.25
C ILE A 194 7.28 -2.08 -0.87
N GLY A 195 7.07 -1.11 -1.77
CA GLY A 195 7.36 0.30 -1.54
C GLY A 195 6.53 0.92 -0.41
N SER A 196 5.33 0.40 -0.18
CA SER A 196 4.45 0.81 0.93
C SER A 196 4.73 0.11 2.25
N SER A 197 5.56 -0.95 2.28
CA SER A 197 5.75 -1.79 3.47
C SER A 197 7.20 -2.11 3.83
N ALA A 198 8.20 -1.70 3.04
CA ALA A 198 9.60 -2.08 3.24
C ALA A 198 10.12 -1.83 4.67
N ALA A 199 9.93 -0.63 5.23
CA ALA A 199 10.31 -0.31 6.60
C ALA A 199 9.57 -1.17 7.63
N GLY A 200 8.27 -1.41 7.42
CA GLY A 200 7.46 -2.31 8.24
C GLY A 200 7.94 -3.77 8.18
N CYS A 201 8.34 -4.26 7.01
CA CYS A 201 8.93 -5.59 6.84
C CYS A 201 10.26 -5.71 7.59
N VAL A 202 11.14 -4.70 7.51
CA VAL A 202 12.40 -4.67 8.26
C VAL A 202 12.13 -4.70 9.77
N CYS A 203 11.22 -3.85 10.26
CA CYS A 203 10.81 -3.86 11.67
C CYS A 203 10.23 -5.21 12.12
N ALA A 204 9.38 -5.84 11.29
CA ALA A 204 8.83 -7.15 11.57
C ALA A 204 9.91 -8.24 11.64
N LEU A 205 10.87 -8.26 10.70
CA LEU A 205 12.00 -9.18 10.71
C LEU A 205 12.88 -8.99 11.96
N LEU A 206 13.27 -7.77 12.28
CA LEU A 206 14.08 -7.45 13.47
C LEU A 206 13.36 -7.88 14.77
N SER A 207 12.04 -7.68 14.83
CA SER A 207 11.22 -8.16 15.95
C SER A 207 11.10 -9.70 16.01
N ILE A 208 11.09 -10.40 14.88
CA ILE A 208 11.01 -11.87 14.83
C ILE A 208 12.31 -12.52 15.27
N TYR A 209 13.46 -11.95 14.88
CA TYR A 209 14.79 -12.43 15.26
C TYR A 209 15.28 -11.89 16.61
N GLY A 210 14.46 -11.10 17.32
CA GLY A 210 14.79 -10.57 18.65
C GLY A 210 15.99 -9.63 18.67
N PHE A 211 16.28 -8.96 17.54
CA PHE A 211 17.49 -8.15 17.41
C PHE A 211 17.45 -6.98 18.40
N GLY A 212 18.42 -6.96 19.34
CA GLY A 212 18.49 -5.96 20.39
C GLY A 212 17.62 -6.22 21.63
N GLY A 213 17.01 -7.40 21.74
CA GLY A 213 16.23 -7.83 22.91
C GLY A 213 14.95 -7.02 23.17
N GLU A 214 14.37 -7.21 24.36
CA GLU A 214 13.08 -6.61 24.76
C GLU A 214 13.05 -5.07 24.69
N ALA A 215 14.19 -4.41 24.94
CA ALA A 215 14.30 -2.96 24.86
C ALA A 215 14.08 -2.44 23.43
N LEU A 216 14.71 -3.07 22.43
CA LEU A 216 14.55 -2.69 21.03
C LEU A 216 13.30 -3.30 20.38
N ALA A 217 12.75 -4.40 20.91
CA ALA A 217 11.49 -4.99 20.44
C ALA A 217 10.31 -3.99 20.44
N ARG A 218 10.25 -3.09 21.43
CA ARG A 218 9.26 -1.99 21.44
C ARG A 218 9.52 -0.97 20.32
N LEU A 219 10.77 -0.62 20.05
CA LEU A 219 11.12 0.33 18.99
C LEU A 219 10.86 -0.23 17.59
N TRP A 220 11.06 -1.54 17.36
CA TRP A 220 10.65 -2.19 16.12
C TRP A 220 9.13 -2.12 15.92
N LYS A 221 8.36 -2.33 16.98
CA LYS A 221 6.89 -2.20 16.93
C LYS A 221 6.44 -0.75 16.67
N LEU A 222 7.10 0.23 17.30
CA LEU A 222 6.88 1.66 17.04
C LEU A 222 7.19 2.03 15.58
N GLY A 223 8.36 1.63 15.07
CA GLY A 223 8.79 1.88 13.69
C GLY A 223 7.84 1.26 12.67
N PHE A 224 7.38 0.02 12.92
CA PHE A 224 6.34 -0.64 12.14
C PHE A 224 5.07 0.22 12.08
N VAL A 225 4.49 0.62 13.23
CA VAL A 225 3.26 1.42 13.23
C VAL A 225 3.47 2.79 12.58
N ALA A 226 4.58 3.47 12.85
CA ALA A 226 4.93 4.74 12.25
C ALA A 226 5.05 4.66 10.72
N SER A 227 5.65 3.59 10.17
CA SER A 227 5.78 3.39 8.72
C SER A 227 4.42 3.31 8.01
N PHE A 228 3.45 2.59 8.60
CA PHE A 228 2.09 2.51 8.05
C PHE A 228 1.26 3.78 8.27
N CYS A 229 1.44 4.48 9.39
CA CYS A 229 0.81 5.80 9.62
C CYS A 229 1.30 6.82 8.58
N THR A 230 2.60 6.81 8.29
CA THR A 230 3.24 7.64 7.27
C THR A 230 2.62 7.33 5.91
N LYS A 231 2.63 6.06 5.49
CA LYS A 231 2.11 5.69 4.17
C LYS A 231 0.62 5.94 4.00
N LEU A 232 -0.18 5.78 5.06
CA LEU A 232 -1.61 6.09 4.99
C LEU A 232 -1.84 7.60 4.88
N SER A 233 -1.16 8.41 5.70
CA SER A 233 -1.24 9.89 5.63
C SER A 233 -0.84 10.40 4.25
N ASP A 234 0.24 9.87 3.68
CA ASP A 234 0.73 10.17 2.33
C ASP A 234 -0.33 9.82 1.25
N THR A 235 -0.83 8.58 1.29
CA THR A 235 -1.82 8.07 0.34
C THR A 235 -3.13 8.88 0.40
N VAL A 236 -3.61 9.19 1.61
CA VAL A 236 -4.85 9.95 1.78
C VAL A 236 -4.63 11.41 1.40
N SER A 237 -3.49 12.01 1.76
CA SER A 237 -3.17 13.40 1.43
C SER A 237 -3.11 13.63 -0.08
N SER A 238 -2.35 12.80 -0.79
CA SER A 238 -2.21 12.89 -2.25
C SER A 238 -3.54 12.63 -2.98
N GLU A 239 -4.30 11.59 -2.60
CA GLU A 239 -5.55 11.25 -3.29
C GLU A 239 -6.70 12.22 -3.01
N ILE A 240 -6.82 12.73 -1.77
CA ILE A 240 -7.80 13.78 -1.43
C ILE A 240 -7.38 15.12 -2.02
N GLY A 241 -6.08 15.43 -2.06
CA GLY A 241 -5.54 16.61 -2.74
C GLY A 241 -5.87 16.64 -4.23
N LYS A 242 -5.63 15.54 -4.96
CA LYS A 242 -6.04 15.38 -6.37
C LYS A 242 -7.56 15.57 -6.54
N ALA A 243 -8.37 14.96 -5.68
CA ALA A 243 -9.82 14.98 -5.78
C ALA A 243 -10.48 16.33 -5.40
N TYR A 244 -9.97 17.04 -4.39
CA TYR A 244 -10.63 18.21 -3.78
C TYR A 244 -9.77 19.47 -3.67
N GLY A 245 -8.44 19.37 -3.64
CA GLY A 245 -7.53 20.47 -3.26
C GLY A 245 -7.70 21.73 -4.11
N LYS A 246 -8.29 22.80 -3.56
CA LYS A 246 -8.65 23.99 -4.35
C LYS A 246 -7.44 24.63 -5.02
N THR A 247 -6.34 24.75 -4.28
CA THR A 247 -5.05 25.25 -4.75
C THR A 247 -3.95 24.29 -4.32
N THR A 248 -3.06 23.95 -5.25
CA THR A 248 -1.89 23.11 -5.03
C THR A 248 -0.61 23.93 -5.18
N TYR A 249 0.34 23.72 -4.27
CA TYR A 249 1.58 24.48 -4.17
C TYR A 249 2.78 23.54 -4.19
N LEU A 250 3.86 23.92 -4.86
CA LEU A 250 5.13 23.19 -4.80
C LEU A 250 5.89 23.54 -3.51
N VAL A 251 6.19 22.55 -2.66
CA VAL A 251 6.79 22.78 -1.32
C VAL A 251 8.10 23.58 -1.36
N THR A 252 8.89 23.40 -2.42
CA THR A 252 10.22 24.03 -2.58
C THR A 252 10.18 25.50 -3.01
N THR A 253 9.10 25.97 -3.64
CA THR A 253 9.03 27.33 -4.23
C THR A 253 7.76 28.11 -3.87
N PHE A 254 6.80 27.46 -3.21
CA PHE A 254 5.46 27.98 -2.92
C PHE A 254 4.68 28.50 -4.15
N LYS A 255 5.12 28.14 -5.36
CA LYS A 255 4.39 28.45 -6.59
C LYS A 255 3.15 27.57 -6.71
N ILE A 256 2.06 28.15 -7.22
CA ILE A 256 0.86 27.41 -7.58
C ILE A 256 1.19 26.51 -8.78
N VAL A 257 0.88 25.23 -8.65
CA VAL A 257 1.10 24.20 -9.67
C VAL A 257 -0.19 23.40 -9.91
N PRO A 258 -0.36 22.74 -11.06
CA PRO A 258 -1.49 21.84 -11.31
C PRO A 258 -1.64 20.77 -10.23
N ARG A 259 -2.86 20.26 -10.06
CA ARG A 259 -3.09 19.10 -9.20
C ARG A 259 -2.37 17.88 -9.76
N GLY A 260 -1.79 17.06 -8.89
CA GLY A 260 -1.09 15.84 -9.30
C GLY A 260 0.32 16.05 -9.87
N THR A 261 0.84 17.27 -9.88
CA THR A 261 2.29 17.52 -9.98
C THR A 261 3.01 16.85 -8.81
N GLU A 262 4.15 16.21 -9.05
CA GLU A 262 4.91 15.50 -8.02
C GLU A 262 5.46 16.49 -6.98
N GLY A 263 5.35 16.14 -5.69
CA GLY A 263 5.68 17.05 -4.58
C GLY A 263 4.77 18.27 -4.40
N ALA A 264 3.61 18.32 -5.08
CA ALA A 264 2.62 19.37 -4.87
C ALA A 264 1.69 19.06 -3.68
N VAL A 265 1.55 20.02 -2.76
CA VAL A 265 0.71 19.91 -1.56
C VAL A 265 -0.54 20.79 -1.66
N SER A 266 -1.62 20.38 -1.00
CA SER A 266 -2.85 21.17 -0.85
C SER A 266 -3.32 21.14 0.61
N VAL A 267 -4.05 22.16 1.05
CA VAL A 267 -4.54 22.24 2.43
C VAL A 267 -5.50 21.09 2.73
N GLU A 268 -6.41 20.79 1.79
CA GLU A 268 -7.39 19.70 1.91
C GLU A 268 -6.72 18.32 1.96
N GLY A 269 -5.67 18.10 1.16
CA GLY A 269 -4.85 16.90 1.22
C GLY A 269 -4.14 16.76 2.56
N THR A 270 -3.34 17.76 2.95
CA THR A 270 -2.55 17.74 4.20
C THR A 270 -3.43 17.51 5.44
N PHE A 271 -4.61 18.13 5.50
CA PHE A 271 -5.57 17.91 6.59
C PHE A 271 -6.15 16.49 6.59
N ALA A 272 -6.52 15.95 5.43
CA ALA A 272 -7.01 14.58 5.32
C ALA A 272 -5.92 13.54 5.66
N GLY A 273 -4.67 13.78 5.27
CA GLY A 273 -3.51 12.96 5.66
C GLY A 273 -3.28 12.95 7.16
N LEU A 274 -3.33 14.13 7.82
CA LEU A 274 -3.24 14.25 9.28
C LEU A 274 -4.33 13.46 10.00
N LEU A 275 -5.58 13.55 9.55
CA LEU A 275 -6.67 12.75 10.11
C LEU A 275 -6.45 11.24 9.91
N ALA A 276 -5.86 10.84 8.78
CA ALA A 276 -5.57 9.44 8.50
C ALA A 276 -4.43 8.86 9.35
N SER A 277 -3.35 9.61 9.63
CA SER A 277 -2.32 9.18 10.58
C SER A 277 -2.85 9.13 12.01
N ILE A 278 -3.66 10.11 12.44
CA ILE A 278 -4.33 10.10 13.77
C ILE A 278 -5.22 8.86 13.91
N LEU A 279 -6.02 8.52 12.89
CA LEU A 279 -6.88 7.35 12.91
C LEU A 279 -6.08 6.04 13.03
N LEU A 280 -5.03 5.87 12.23
CA LEU A 280 -4.25 4.63 12.25
C LEU A 280 -3.37 4.48 13.51
N ALA A 281 -2.81 5.58 14.02
CA ALA A 281 -2.10 5.60 15.29
C ALA A 281 -3.04 5.29 16.46
N SER A 282 -4.27 5.80 16.42
CA SER A 282 -5.32 5.47 17.40
C SER A 282 -5.70 3.99 17.37
N ILE A 283 -5.78 3.38 16.17
CA ILE A 283 -5.97 1.93 16.02
C ILE A 283 -4.76 1.16 16.57
N GLY A 284 -3.54 1.62 16.32
CA GLY A 284 -2.32 1.05 16.92
C GLY A 284 -2.34 1.04 18.44
N TYR A 285 -2.83 2.12 19.06
CA TYR A 285 -3.04 2.21 20.50
C TYR A 285 -4.13 1.25 21.00
N LEU A 286 -5.32 1.26 20.37
CA LEU A 286 -6.43 0.38 20.74
C LEU A 286 -6.08 -1.11 20.60
N MET A 287 -5.29 -1.47 19.58
CA MET A 287 -4.74 -2.82 19.36
C MET A 287 -3.53 -3.15 20.23
N ARG A 288 -3.22 -2.31 21.23
CA ARG A 288 -2.10 -2.44 22.18
C ARG A 288 -0.74 -2.64 21.51
N GLN A 289 -0.55 -2.08 20.31
CA GLN A 289 0.74 -2.10 19.62
C GLN A 289 1.66 -0.98 20.11
N ILE A 290 1.09 0.16 20.47
CA ILE A 290 1.83 1.33 20.94
C ILE A 290 1.10 2.01 22.10
N TYR A 291 1.82 2.80 22.89
CA TYR A 291 1.25 3.65 23.95
C TYR A 291 0.73 4.99 23.39
N VAL A 292 -0.03 5.75 24.20
CA VAL A 292 -0.58 7.06 23.79
C VAL A 292 0.52 8.05 23.36
N ARG A 293 1.66 8.07 24.07
CA ARG A 293 2.81 8.91 23.71
C ARG A 293 3.40 8.52 22.36
N GLU A 294 3.57 7.22 22.14
CA GLU A 294 4.05 6.65 20.88
C GLU A 294 3.09 6.94 19.71
N ALA A 295 1.77 6.96 19.95
CA ALA A 295 0.78 7.34 18.93
C ALA A 295 0.94 8.80 18.48
N MET A 296 1.20 9.73 19.41
CA MET A 296 1.52 11.12 19.06
C MET A 296 2.83 11.22 18.26
N ILE A 297 3.85 10.44 18.64
CA ILE A 297 5.12 10.35 17.91
C ILE A 297 4.89 9.84 16.48
N CYS A 298 4.10 8.76 16.29
CA CYS A 298 3.75 8.26 14.96
C CYS A 298 3.10 9.33 14.08
N VAL A 299 2.16 10.12 14.62
CA VAL A 299 1.50 11.21 13.88
C VAL A 299 2.52 12.28 13.49
N ILE A 300 3.31 12.79 14.43
CA ILE A 300 4.30 13.85 14.18
C ILE A 300 5.35 13.40 13.15
N ALA A 301 5.91 12.19 13.33
CA ALA A 301 6.87 11.60 12.41
C ALA A 301 6.28 11.40 11.00
N SER A 302 5.01 10.99 10.89
CA SER A 302 4.30 10.85 9.61
C SER A 302 4.22 12.18 8.85
N GLN A 303 3.88 13.28 9.54
CA GLN A 303 3.75 14.58 8.87
C GLN A 303 5.10 15.16 8.44
N ILE A 304 6.17 14.95 9.23
CA ILE A 304 7.53 15.38 8.86
C ILE A 304 8.06 14.54 7.69
N ALA A 305 7.83 13.22 7.70
CA ALA A 305 8.25 12.33 6.62
C ALA A 305 7.54 12.68 5.30
N ASN A 306 6.22 12.91 5.33
CA ASN A 306 5.44 13.32 4.15
C ASN A 306 5.85 14.71 3.62
N LEU A 307 6.26 15.65 4.48
CA LEU A 307 6.85 16.91 4.03
C LEU A 307 8.19 16.68 3.32
N GLY A 308 9.01 15.77 3.85
CA GLY A 308 10.28 15.34 3.23
C GLY A 308 10.08 14.65 1.88
N GLU A 309 9.06 13.78 1.77
CA GLU A 309 8.62 13.17 0.52
C GLU A 309 8.29 14.24 -0.53
N SER A 310 7.48 15.23 -0.16
CA SER A 310 7.06 16.25 -1.12
C SER A 310 8.20 17.21 -1.52
N ILE A 311 9.20 17.40 -0.65
CA ILE A 311 10.46 18.06 -1.02
C ILE A 311 11.25 17.19 -2.02
N ILE A 312 11.36 15.88 -1.80
CA ILE A 312 12.06 14.94 -2.69
C ILE A 312 11.38 14.92 -4.06
N GLY A 313 10.05 14.81 -4.12
CA GLY A 313 9.29 14.86 -5.38
C GLY A 313 9.55 16.15 -6.14
N ALA A 314 9.31 17.29 -5.48
CA ALA A 314 9.48 18.62 -6.06
C ALA A 314 10.92 18.97 -6.47
N ALA A 315 11.94 18.34 -5.88
CA ALA A 315 13.35 18.66 -6.13
C ALA A 315 14.08 17.66 -7.04
N LEU A 316 13.59 16.41 -7.15
CA LEU A 316 14.34 15.30 -7.75
C LEU A 316 13.56 14.45 -8.77
N GLN A 317 12.24 14.30 -8.67
CA GLN A 317 11.50 13.38 -9.57
C GLN A 317 11.35 13.91 -11.00
N GLU A 318 11.29 15.23 -11.20
CA GLU A 318 11.22 15.85 -12.53
C GLU A 318 12.61 16.09 -13.17
N LYS A 319 13.71 15.69 -12.52
CA LYS A 319 15.06 15.91 -13.06
C LYS A 319 15.50 14.81 -14.03
N GLU A 320 15.95 15.25 -15.21
CA GLU A 320 16.62 14.38 -16.18
C GLU A 320 17.80 13.63 -15.54
N GLY A 321 17.90 12.33 -15.82
CA GLY A 321 18.89 11.43 -15.21
C GLY A 321 18.47 10.73 -13.92
N LEU A 322 17.43 11.19 -13.21
CA LEU A 322 16.94 10.57 -11.96
C LEU A 322 15.71 9.66 -12.15
N GLN A 323 15.47 9.14 -13.36
CA GLN A 323 14.30 8.28 -13.67
C GLN A 323 14.20 6.98 -12.86
N TRP A 324 15.28 6.55 -12.17
CA TRP A 324 15.26 5.44 -11.23
C TRP A 324 14.50 5.77 -9.92
N LEU A 325 14.38 7.06 -9.58
CA LEU A 325 13.66 7.57 -8.41
C LEU A 325 12.14 7.61 -8.66
N ASN A 326 11.57 6.45 -8.98
CA ASN A 326 10.14 6.32 -9.21
C ASN A 326 9.33 6.43 -7.91
N ASN A 327 8.01 6.56 -8.03
CA ASN A 327 7.10 6.69 -6.88
C ASN A 327 7.24 5.52 -5.87
N ASP A 328 7.45 4.28 -6.31
CA ASP A 328 7.63 3.14 -5.41
C ASP A 328 8.93 3.27 -4.57
N VAL A 329 10.02 3.82 -5.12
CA VAL A 329 11.28 4.10 -4.39
C VAL A 329 11.12 5.27 -3.42
N VAL A 330 10.47 6.36 -3.85
CA VAL A 330 10.17 7.51 -2.98
C VAL A 330 9.27 7.09 -1.81
N ASN A 331 8.32 6.19 -2.04
CA ASN A 331 7.53 5.56 -0.97
C ASN A 331 8.41 4.83 0.05
N VAL A 332 9.39 4.02 -0.37
CA VAL A 332 10.34 3.35 0.55
C VAL A 332 11.06 4.38 1.41
N ILE A 333 11.55 5.47 0.81
CA ILE A 333 12.27 6.52 1.52
C ILE A 333 11.35 7.19 2.55
N ASN A 334 10.14 7.61 2.15
CA ASN A 334 9.17 8.26 3.02
C ASN A 334 8.81 7.39 4.25
N ILE A 335 8.39 6.14 4.04
CA ILE A 335 8.00 5.26 5.15
C ILE A 335 9.18 4.91 6.07
N SER A 336 10.39 4.89 5.52
CA SER A 336 11.63 4.68 6.30
C SER A 336 11.97 5.91 7.12
N MET A 337 11.84 7.11 6.56
CA MET A 337 11.97 8.38 7.31
C MET A 337 10.96 8.43 8.47
N GLY A 338 9.68 8.13 8.23
CA GLY A 338 8.66 8.10 9.28
C GLY A 338 8.96 7.08 10.38
N SER A 339 9.40 5.87 10.01
CA SER A 339 9.83 4.84 10.96
C SER A 339 11.04 5.28 11.80
N VAL A 340 12.09 5.80 11.16
CA VAL A 340 13.34 6.21 11.82
C VAL A 340 13.12 7.42 12.71
N LEU A 341 12.39 8.44 12.24
CA LEU A 341 12.05 9.62 13.03
C LEU A 341 11.27 9.25 14.30
N ALA A 342 10.29 8.35 14.20
CA ALA A 342 9.53 7.89 15.36
C ALA A 342 10.43 7.19 16.40
N VAL A 343 11.32 6.30 15.95
CA VAL A 343 12.28 5.60 16.81
C VAL A 343 13.27 6.59 17.46
N LEU A 344 13.81 7.54 16.70
CA LEU A 344 14.73 8.57 17.22
C LEU A 344 14.06 9.49 18.24
N MET A 345 12.84 9.95 17.97
CA MET A 345 12.05 10.75 18.94
C MET A 345 11.82 9.99 20.24
N GLN A 346 11.45 8.70 20.15
CA GLN A 346 11.25 7.86 21.34
C GLN A 346 12.56 7.62 22.11
N LEU A 347 13.68 7.43 21.42
CA LEU A 347 15.01 7.30 22.05
C LEU A 347 15.42 8.59 22.77
N LEU A 348 15.28 9.75 22.14
CA LEU A 348 15.58 11.05 22.76
C LEU A 348 14.71 11.30 24.00
N ILE A 349 13.42 10.96 23.94
CA ILE A 349 12.51 11.02 25.09
C ILE A 349 12.94 10.05 26.20
N LEU A 350 13.44 8.86 25.88
CA LEU A 350 13.93 7.90 26.89
C LEU A 350 15.28 8.28 27.48
N GLN A 351 16.09 9.08 26.78
CA GLN A 351 17.36 9.62 27.27
C GLN A 351 17.18 10.87 28.15
N SER A 352 16.03 11.54 28.07
CA SER A 352 15.73 12.75 28.83
C SER A 352 15.05 12.48 30.18
N TRP A 353 15.04 11.23 30.66
CA TRP A 353 14.42 10.74 31.89
C TRP A 353 15.34 9.76 32.60
#